data_AF-A0A4Z2DAN5-F1
#
_entry.id   AF-A0A4Z2DAN5-F1
#
_cell.length_a   1.000
_cell.length_b   1.000
_cell.length_c   1.000
_cell.angle_alpha   90.00
_cell.angle_beta   90.00
_cell.angle_gamma   90.00
#
_symmetry.space_group_name_H-M   'P 1'
#
loop_
_entity.id
_entity.type
_entity.pdbx_description
1 polymer ?
#
loop_
_entity_poly.entity_id
_entity_poly.type
_entity_poly.pdbx_seq_one_letter_code
_entity_poly.pdbx_strand_id
1 'polypeptide(L)'
;MDFFQDVRQTEVTKQNQYVQKIFDVLCDNEGEEYFQGPVVSDRIVEIVNSASRRRLGKLDTFMVLEYLCSKNVPPVSVLTALLFIEKLVVADPYSPLLTEVTAIDLFAVSMVVASKYLHDDDTDNGMYNAEWADEFDMDLKELNELEVKFISALNWEFFVTTPQILCFGIEIGVFHKIAQCGSYNDKPEFDAYTVWSHVSQILSKYSKRHTSSQFRRVSKVSFLCSLTL
;
A
#
# COMPACT_ATOMS: atom_id res chain seq x y z
N MET A 1 -12.99 -37.24 -13.61
CA MET A 1 -12.99 -35.94 -12.91
C MET A 1 -12.06 -36.10 -11.72
N ASP A 2 -10.92 -35.41 -11.74
CA ASP A 2 -9.81 -35.64 -10.81
C ASP A 2 -10.10 -35.01 -9.44
N PHE A 3 -10.27 -35.86 -8.42
CA PHE A 3 -10.42 -35.47 -7.02
C PHE A 3 -9.31 -34.52 -6.54
N PHE A 4 -8.08 -34.70 -7.02
CA PHE A 4 -6.96 -33.81 -6.72
C PHE A 4 -7.07 -32.43 -7.40
N GLN A 5 -7.74 -32.34 -8.55
CA GLN A 5 -8.00 -31.06 -9.20
C GLN A 5 -9.08 -30.29 -8.45
N ASP A 6 -10.08 -30.99 -7.91
CA ASP A 6 -11.16 -30.43 -7.12
C ASP A 6 -10.70 -29.94 -5.72
N VAL A 7 -9.84 -30.71 -5.04
CA VAL A 7 -9.20 -30.29 -3.77
C VAL A 7 -8.32 -29.07 -3.99
N ARG A 8 -7.48 -29.04 -5.04
CA ARG A 8 -6.67 -27.85 -5.35
C ARG A 8 -7.51 -26.65 -5.72
N GLN A 9 -8.59 -26.84 -6.47
CA GLN A 9 -9.50 -25.74 -6.81
C GLN A 9 -10.19 -25.21 -5.55
N THR A 10 -10.62 -26.10 -4.64
CA THR A 10 -11.24 -25.74 -3.37
C THR A 10 -10.28 -25.02 -2.42
N GLU A 11 -9.02 -25.44 -2.35
CA GLU A 11 -7.98 -24.76 -1.58
C GLU A 11 -7.68 -23.37 -2.16
N VAL A 12 -7.55 -23.23 -3.49
CA VAL A 12 -7.36 -21.93 -4.16
C VAL A 12 -8.55 -20.99 -3.92
N THR A 13 -9.78 -21.51 -4.00
CA THR A 13 -10.99 -20.72 -3.72
C THR A 13 -11.05 -20.24 -2.27
N LYS A 14 -10.69 -21.11 -1.30
CA LYS A 14 -10.60 -20.72 0.11
C LYS A 14 -9.50 -19.68 0.36
N GLN A 15 -8.32 -19.84 -0.25
CA GLN A 15 -7.23 -18.87 -0.14
C GLN A 15 -7.60 -17.50 -0.68
N ASN A 16 -8.25 -17.45 -1.84
CA ASN A 16 -8.75 -16.19 -2.41
C ASN A 16 -9.76 -15.51 -1.47
N GLN A 17 -10.58 -16.29 -0.76
CA GLN A 17 -11.53 -15.75 0.22
C GLN A 17 -10.82 -15.10 1.43
N TYR A 18 -9.74 -15.67 1.95
CA TYR A 18 -8.98 -15.05 3.05
C TYR A 18 -8.23 -13.79 2.63
N VAL A 19 -7.60 -13.83 1.46
CA VAL A 19 -6.94 -12.67 0.86
C VAL A 19 -7.94 -11.53 0.68
N GLN A 20 -9.13 -11.85 0.21
CA GLN A 20 -10.20 -10.87 0.08
C GLN A 20 -10.62 -10.30 1.43
N LYS A 21 -10.83 -11.14 2.46
CA LYS A 21 -11.20 -10.68 3.81
C LYS A 21 -10.17 -9.71 4.43
N ILE A 22 -8.88 -10.00 4.28
CA ILE A 22 -7.82 -9.10 4.78
C ILE A 22 -7.87 -7.78 4.02
N PHE A 23 -8.06 -7.83 2.71
CA PHE A 23 -8.18 -6.65 1.88
C PHE A 23 -9.41 -5.82 2.26
N ASP A 24 -10.56 -6.45 2.48
CA ASP A 24 -11.80 -5.79 2.90
C ASP A 24 -11.61 -5.05 4.23
N VAL A 25 -10.92 -5.65 5.20
CA VAL A 25 -10.57 -4.97 6.47
C VAL A 25 -9.62 -3.79 6.30
N LEU A 26 -8.76 -3.79 5.28
CA LEU A 26 -7.95 -2.61 4.94
C LEU A 26 -8.73 -1.56 4.13
N CYS A 27 -9.84 -1.93 3.51
CA CYS A 27 -10.74 -1.00 2.83
C CYS A 27 -11.63 -0.27 3.83
N ASP A 28 -12.01 -0.93 4.92
CA ASP A 28 -12.79 -0.33 6.00
C ASP A 28 -11.88 0.52 6.91
N ASN A 29 -12.26 1.76 7.21
CA ASN A 29 -11.52 2.68 8.09
C ASN A 29 -11.41 2.21 9.56
N GLU A 30 -11.81 0.98 9.88
CA GLU A 30 -11.54 0.34 11.18
C GLU A 30 -10.04 0.00 11.39
N GLY A 31 -9.19 0.28 10.40
CA GLY A 31 -7.76 -0.08 10.38
C GLY A 31 -6.75 1.03 10.72
N GLU A 32 -7.18 2.21 11.15
CA GLU A 32 -6.29 3.35 11.46
C GLU A 32 -5.15 2.97 12.44
N GLU A 33 -5.44 2.13 13.45
CA GLU A 33 -4.46 1.71 14.48
C GLU A 33 -3.24 0.98 13.89
N TYR A 34 -3.39 0.31 12.74
CA TYR A 34 -2.33 -0.48 12.11
C TYR A 34 -1.26 0.37 11.42
N PHE A 35 -1.62 1.59 11.00
CA PHE A 35 -0.73 2.50 10.27
C PHE A 35 -0.06 3.53 11.17
N GLN A 36 -0.62 3.76 12.36
CA GLN A 36 -0.13 4.72 13.37
C GLN A 36 1.12 4.25 14.14
N GLY A 37 1.74 3.13 13.75
CA GLY A 37 2.98 2.67 14.39
C GLY A 37 4.20 3.42 13.84
N PRO A 38 5.21 3.77 14.67
CA PRO A 38 6.39 4.52 14.21
C PRO A 38 7.14 3.80 13.08
N VAL A 39 7.13 2.46 13.09
CA VAL A 39 7.74 1.63 12.04
C VAL A 39 7.11 1.90 10.66
N VAL A 40 5.78 2.00 10.59
CA VAL A 40 5.06 2.18 9.32
C VAL A 40 5.23 3.61 8.83
N SER A 41 5.01 4.60 9.71
CA SER A 41 5.13 6.02 9.34
C SER A 41 6.56 6.37 8.88
N ASP A 42 7.59 5.91 9.59
CA ASP A 42 8.99 6.18 9.21
C ASP A 42 9.35 5.52 7.87
N ARG A 43 8.78 4.34 7.60
CA ARG A 43 8.98 3.64 6.33
C ARG A 43 8.31 4.34 5.16
N ILE A 44 7.11 4.89 5.36
CA ILE A 44 6.42 5.72 4.37
C ILE A 44 7.28 6.95 4.04
N VAL A 45 7.75 7.65 5.07
CA VAL A 45 8.66 8.80 4.92
C VAL A 45 9.91 8.41 4.13
N GLU A 46 10.55 7.29 4.44
CA GLU A 46 11.72 6.78 3.72
C GLU A 46 11.43 6.55 2.23
N ILE A 47 10.36 5.83 1.92
CA ILE A 47 9.98 5.47 0.55
C ILE A 47 9.74 6.73 -0.27
N VAL A 48 8.84 7.62 0.18
CA VAL A 48 8.43 8.79 -0.59
C VAL A 48 9.59 9.78 -0.75
N ASN A 49 10.33 10.06 0.33
CA ASN A 49 11.45 11.01 0.26
C ASN A 49 12.62 10.50 -0.60
N SER A 50 12.78 9.18 -0.72
CA SER A 50 13.78 8.57 -1.60
C SER A 50 13.35 8.57 -3.07
N ALA A 51 12.04 8.55 -3.34
CA ALA A 51 11.48 8.64 -4.69
C ALA A 51 11.61 10.05 -5.27
N SER A 52 11.24 11.08 -4.48
CA SER A 52 11.39 12.48 -4.91
C SER A 52 12.86 12.92 -4.85
N ARG A 53 13.41 13.28 -6.02
CA ARG A 53 14.77 13.81 -6.16
C ARG A 53 14.86 15.29 -5.82
N ARG A 54 13.73 15.97 -5.60
CA ARG A 54 13.68 17.38 -5.19
C ARG A 54 14.22 17.52 -3.77
N ARG A 55 14.97 18.60 -3.52
CA ARG A 55 15.61 18.85 -2.21
C ARG A 55 14.68 19.50 -1.18
N LEU A 56 13.65 20.21 -1.64
CA LEU A 56 12.68 20.91 -0.82
C LEU A 56 11.35 20.15 -0.78
N GLY A 57 10.52 20.44 0.23
CA GLY A 57 9.22 19.80 0.45
C GLY A 57 9.37 18.31 0.73
N LYS A 58 10.23 17.98 1.70
CA LYS A 58 10.37 16.62 2.20
C LYS A 58 9.19 16.31 3.12
N LEU A 59 8.70 15.08 3.02
CA LEU A 59 7.65 14.55 3.87
C LEU A 59 8.26 14.26 5.25
N ASP A 60 7.55 14.59 6.32
CA ASP A 60 7.95 14.22 7.68
C ASP A 60 6.92 13.28 8.32
N THR A 61 7.32 12.66 9.44
CA THR A 61 6.49 11.68 10.14
C THR A 61 5.19 12.28 10.66
N PHE A 62 5.17 13.57 11.02
CA PHE A 62 3.95 14.22 11.53
C PHE A 62 2.91 14.38 10.42
N MET A 63 3.32 14.88 9.25
CA MET A 63 2.45 14.98 8.06
C MET A 63 1.89 13.62 7.65
N VAL A 64 2.74 12.58 7.65
CA VAL A 64 2.28 11.21 7.35
C VAL A 64 1.21 10.77 8.34
N LEU A 65 1.44 10.97 9.65
CA LEU A 65 0.47 10.59 10.68
C LEU A 65 -0.84 11.38 10.57
N GLU A 66 -0.78 12.66 10.23
CA GLU A 66 -1.96 13.48 9.96
C GLU A 66 -2.82 12.89 8.84
N TYR A 67 -2.22 12.58 7.68
CA TYR A 67 -2.95 11.95 6.58
C TYR A 67 -3.46 10.53 6.93
N LEU A 68 -2.68 9.75 7.67
CA LEU A 68 -3.08 8.41 8.10
C LEU A 68 -4.21 8.39 9.15
N CYS A 69 -4.43 9.50 9.87
CA CYS A 69 -5.53 9.66 10.82
C CYS A 69 -6.77 10.33 10.21
N SER A 70 -6.70 10.69 8.92
CA SER A 70 -7.85 11.23 8.21
C SER A 70 -8.82 10.10 7.89
N LYS A 71 -10.07 10.28 8.31
CA LYS A 71 -11.15 9.28 8.09
C LYS A 71 -11.44 9.02 6.63
N ASN A 72 -11.03 9.91 5.74
CA ASN A 72 -11.28 9.80 4.31
C ASN A 72 -10.15 9.05 3.58
N VAL A 73 -9.14 8.58 4.32
CA VAL A 73 -7.94 7.94 3.77
C VAL A 73 -7.86 6.48 4.20
N PRO A 74 -8.49 5.55 3.46
CA PRO A 74 -8.47 4.16 3.84
C PRO A 74 -7.04 3.58 3.71
N PRO A 75 -6.61 2.72 4.65
CA PRO A 75 -5.32 2.03 4.65
C PRO A 75 -4.86 1.46 3.30
N VAL A 76 -5.79 0.84 2.57
CA VAL A 76 -5.53 0.24 1.26
C VAL A 76 -5.11 1.27 0.20
N SER A 77 -5.63 2.50 0.28
CA SER A 77 -5.25 3.60 -0.63
C SER A 77 -3.81 4.02 -0.40
N VAL A 78 -3.35 4.05 0.86
CA VAL A 78 -1.96 4.35 1.21
C VAL A 78 -1.01 3.30 0.63
N LEU A 79 -1.31 2.02 0.83
CA LEU A 79 -0.50 0.93 0.28
C LEU A 79 -0.42 0.99 -1.25
N THR A 80 -1.55 1.28 -1.89
CA THR A 80 -1.65 1.37 -3.34
C THR A 80 -0.91 2.58 -3.89
N ALA A 81 -1.00 3.73 -3.22
CA ALA A 81 -0.27 4.95 -3.57
C ALA A 81 1.25 4.75 -3.53
N LEU A 82 1.76 4.12 -2.46
CA LEU A 82 3.18 3.80 -2.32
C LEU A 82 3.65 2.81 -3.40
N LEU A 83 2.82 1.82 -3.73
CA LEU A 83 3.10 0.87 -4.81
C LEU A 83 3.13 1.58 -6.18
N PHE A 84 2.27 2.57 -6.42
CA PHE A 84 2.32 3.39 -7.63
C PHE A 84 3.60 4.23 -7.71
N ILE A 85 4.03 4.83 -6.61
CA ILE A 85 5.33 5.53 -6.54
C ILE A 85 6.47 4.56 -6.85
N GLU A 86 6.46 3.35 -6.28
CA GLU A 86 7.49 2.35 -6.56
C GLU A 86 7.50 1.94 -8.03
N LYS A 87 6.32 1.67 -8.62
CA LYS A 87 6.19 1.36 -10.04
C LYS A 87 6.77 2.48 -10.91
N LEU A 88 6.48 3.75 -10.58
CA LEU A 88 7.03 4.90 -11.29
C LEU A 88 8.56 4.96 -11.19
N VAL A 89 9.12 4.81 -9.98
CA VAL A 89 10.58 4.82 -9.77
C VAL A 89 11.29 3.70 -10.53
N VAL A 90 10.67 2.51 -10.62
CA VAL A 90 11.23 1.38 -11.37
C VAL A 90 11.12 1.58 -12.88
N ALA A 91 9.98 2.08 -13.37
CA ALA A 91 9.72 2.26 -14.79
C ALA A 91 10.51 3.44 -15.39
N ASP A 92 10.52 4.58 -14.69
CA ASP A 92 11.18 5.80 -15.12
C ASP A 92 11.80 6.60 -13.95
N PRO A 93 12.97 6.18 -13.45
CA PRO A 93 13.64 6.82 -12.31
C PRO A 93 14.09 8.27 -12.56
N TYR A 94 14.05 8.74 -13.81
CA TYR A 94 14.43 10.11 -14.21
C TYR A 94 13.23 10.91 -14.74
N SER A 95 12.01 10.42 -14.50
CA SER A 95 10.78 11.11 -14.87
C SER A 95 10.81 12.57 -14.37
N PRO A 96 10.42 13.55 -15.21
CA PRO A 96 10.29 14.94 -14.80
C PRO A 96 9.49 15.10 -13.51
N LEU A 97 8.45 14.27 -13.33
CA LEU A 97 7.63 14.24 -12.12
C LEU A 97 8.48 14.00 -10.85
N LEU A 98 9.36 13.00 -10.86
CA LEU A 98 10.20 12.65 -9.70
C LEU A 98 11.28 13.70 -9.41
N THR A 99 11.67 14.50 -10.42
CA THR A 99 12.69 15.54 -10.28
C THR A 99 12.12 16.91 -9.90
N GLU A 100 10.90 17.20 -10.33
CA GLU A 100 10.29 18.54 -10.22
C GLU A 100 9.29 18.63 -9.06
N VAL A 101 8.63 17.55 -8.69
CA VAL A 101 7.57 17.56 -7.67
C VAL A 101 8.16 17.32 -6.28
N THR A 102 7.61 17.99 -5.25
CA THR A 102 8.05 17.76 -3.87
C THR A 102 7.64 16.37 -3.37
N ALA A 103 8.22 15.89 -2.28
CA ALA A 103 7.80 14.60 -1.73
C ALA A 103 6.38 14.64 -1.18
N ILE A 104 5.98 15.79 -0.63
CA ILE A 104 4.61 16.05 -0.14
C ILE A 104 3.61 15.97 -1.29
N ASP A 105 3.85 16.74 -2.37
CA ASP A 105 2.97 16.75 -3.54
C ASP A 105 2.93 15.37 -4.24
N LEU A 106 4.08 14.66 -4.30
CA LEU A 106 4.16 13.31 -4.84
C LEU A 106 3.31 12.33 -4.02
N PHE A 107 3.34 12.45 -2.69
CA PHE A 107 2.50 11.65 -1.82
C PHE A 107 1.03 11.99 -2.03
N ALA A 108 0.67 13.27 -1.99
CA ALA A 108 -0.69 13.77 -2.17
C ALA A 108 -1.33 13.26 -3.48
N VAL A 109 -0.67 13.48 -4.63
CA VAL A 109 -1.22 13.02 -5.91
C VAL A 109 -1.30 11.50 -6.02
N SER A 110 -0.34 10.78 -5.44
CA SER A 110 -0.39 9.31 -5.44
C SER A 110 -1.57 8.78 -4.64
N MET A 111 -1.94 9.47 -3.55
CA MET A 111 -3.12 9.16 -2.73
C MET A 111 -4.41 9.41 -3.49
N VAL A 112 -4.53 10.54 -4.20
CA VAL A 112 -5.71 10.85 -5.04
C VAL A 112 -5.94 9.75 -6.08
N VAL A 113 -4.89 9.41 -6.85
CA VAL A 113 -4.98 8.42 -7.91
C VAL A 113 -5.25 7.02 -7.36
N ALA A 114 -4.66 6.67 -6.21
CA ALA A 114 -4.93 5.41 -5.55
C ALA A 114 -6.37 5.32 -5.03
N SER A 115 -6.91 6.39 -4.46
CA SER A 115 -8.29 6.42 -3.99
C SER A 115 -9.27 6.17 -5.13
N LYS A 116 -9.13 6.91 -6.25
CA LYS A 116 -9.97 6.72 -7.45
C LYS A 116 -9.79 5.37 -8.14
N TYR A 117 -8.63 4.73 -7.98
CA TYR A 117 -8.39 3.39 -8.50
C TYR A 117 -9.17 2.32 -7.71
N LEU A 118 -9.35 2.52 -6.40
CA LEU A 118 -9.92 1.53 -5.49
C LEU A 118 -11.41 1.76 -5.20
N HIS A 119 -11.81 3.02 -5.11
CA HIS A 119 -13.13 3.45 -4.65
C HIS A 119 -13.86 4.13 -5.80
N ASP A 120 -15.14 3.85 -5.91
CA ASP A 120 -16.03 4.58 -6.82
C ASP A 120 -16.48 5.89 -6.14
N ASP A 121 -16.83 6.90 -6.94
CA ASP A 121 -17.25 8.22 -6.44
C ASP A 121 -18.52 8.14 -5.57
N ASP A 122 -19.29 7.06 -5.72
CA ASP A 122 -20.53 6.78 -4.97
C ASP A 122 -20.31 6.01 -3.65
N THR A 123 -19.05 5.78 -3.24
CA THR A 123 -18.72 5.07 -1.99
C THR A 123 -18.37 6.04 -0.85
N ASP A 124 -18.49 5.60 0.40
CA ASP A 124 -18.21 6.42 1.59
C ASP A 124 -16.78 7.02 1.64
N ASN A 125 -15.84 6.45 0.90
CA ASN A 125 -14.44 6.89 0.80
C ASN A 125 -14.11 7.60 -0.53
N GLY A 126 -15.09 7.77 -1.42
CA GLY A 126 -14.94 8.51 -2.67
C GLY A 126 -14.84 10.01 -2.38
N MET A 127 -13.73 10.62 -2.79
CA MET A 127 -13.49 12.05 -2.63
C MET A 127 -13.23 12.71 -3.98
N TYR A 128 -13.85 13.87 -4.19
CA TYR A 128 -13.58 14.70 -5.36
C TYR A 128 -12.25 15.45 -5.20
N ASN A 129 -11.67 15.90 -6.31
CA ASN A 129 -10.40 16.64 -6.27
C ASN A 129 -10.46 17.93 -5.44
N ALA A 130 -11.63 18.56 -5.31
CA ALA A 130 -11.78 19.73 -4.44
C ALA A 130 -11.55 19.36 -2.96
N GLU A 131 -12.06 18.23 -2.53
CA GLU A 131 -11.92 17.76 -1.14
C GLU A 131 -10.49 17.30 -0.87
N TRP A 132 -9.85 16.64 -1.83
CA TRP A 132 -8.42 16.30 -1.73
C TRP A 132 -7.52 17.53 -1.73
N ALA A 133 -7.85 18.55 -2.52
CA ALA A 133 -7.12 19.82 -2.54
C ALA A 133 -7.19 20.51 -1.18
N ASP A 134 -8.36 20.52 -0.54
CA ASP A 134 -8.55 21.03 0.81
C ASP A 134 -7.78 20.20 1.85
N GLU A 135 -7.81 18.86 1.75
CA GLU A 135 -7.10 17.94 2.67
C GLU A 135 -5.57 18.11 2.62
N PHE A 136 -5.01 18.38 1.43
CA PHE A 136 -3.57 18.55 1.23
C PHE A 136 -3.09 20.01 1.26
N ASP A 137 -3.96 20.97 1.56
CA ASP A 137 -3.67 22.42 1.47
C ASP A 137 -3.04 22.81 0.11
N MET A 138 -3.62 22.29 -0.98
CA MET A 138 -3.16 22.48 -2.36
C MET A 138 -4.22 23.21 -3.18
N ASP A 139 -3.81 24.06 -4.12
CA ASP A 139 -4.76 24.67 -5.06
C ASP A 139 -5.41 23.59 -5.95
N LEU A 140 -6.72 23.63 -6.13
CA LEU A 140 -7.46 22.64 -6.93
C LEU A 140 -6.93 22.54 -8.37
N LYS A 141 -6.54 23.66 -8.99
CA LYS A 141 -5.98 23.64 -10.34
C LYS A 141 -4.62 22.96 -10.35
N GLU A 142 -3.78 23.25 -9.35
CA GLU A 142 -2.50 22.58 -9.17
C GLU A 142 -2.66 21.07 -8.99
N LEU A 143 -3.58 20.63 -8.13
CA LEU A 143 -3.86 19.21 -7.92
C LEU A 143 -4.34 18.52 -9.20
N ASN A 144 -5.26 19.15 -9.94
CA ASN A 144 -5.75 18.62 -11.21
C ASN A 144 -4.62 18.45 -12.25
N GLU A 145 -3.74 19.44 -12.36
CA GLU A 145 -2.58 19.36 -13.26
C GLU A 145 -1.61 18.27 -12.81
N LEU A 146 -1.41 18.12 -11.51
CA LEU A 146 -0.52 17.13 -10.93
C LEU A 146 -1.04 15.71 -11.14
N GLU A 147 -2.35 15.48 -10.96
CA GLU A 147 -3.02 14.20 -11.22
C GLU A 147 -2.78 13.73 -12.66
N VAL A 148 -3.03 14.60 -13.64
CA VAL A 148 -2.80 14.27 -15.06
C VAL A 148 -1.33 13.94 -15.33
N LYS A 149 -0.39 14.69 -14.74
CA LYS A 149 1.05 14.42 -14.87
C LYS A 149 1.43 13.07 -14.24
N PHE A 150 0.93 12.76 -13.05
CA PHE A 150 1.19 11.49 -12.37
C PHE A 150 0.66 10.30 -13.17
N ILE A 151 -0.57 10.41 -13.66
CA ILE A 151 -1.19 9.36 -14.48
C ILE A 151 -0.40 9.13 -15.78
N SER A 152 0.00 10.23 -16.43
CA SER A 152 0.79 10.18 -17.67
C SER A 152 2.17 9.59 -17.43
N ALA A 153 2.83 9.91 -16.30
CA ALA A 153 4.14 9.38 -15.95
C ALA A 153 4.13 7.86 -15.71
N LEU A 154 3.00 7.31 -15.24
CA LEU A 154 2.77 5.88 -15.12
C LEU A 154 2.34 5.19 -16.42
N ASN A 155 2.26 5.93 -17.53
CA ASN A 155 1.81 5.43 -18.83
C ASN A 155 0.45 4.69 -18.76
N TRP A 156 -0.44 5.15 -17.87
CA TRP A 156 -1.73 4.52 -17.60
C TRP A 156 -1.67 3.06 -17.09
N GLU A 157 -0.51 2.59 -16.64
CA GLU A 157 -0.30 1.21 -16.17
C GLU A 157 -0.57 1.05 -14.65
N PHE A 158 -1.80 1.33 -14.21
CA PHE A 158 -2.18 1.28 -12.78
C PHE A 158 -2.47 -0.12 -12.26
N PHE A 159 -2.61 -1.12 -13.12
CA PHE A 159 -3.06 -2.45 -12.67
C PHE A 159 -2.13 -3.01 -11.57
N VAL A 160 -2.74 -3.21 -10.41
CA VAL A 160 -2.17 -3.85 -9.22
C VAL A 160 -3.23 -4.78 -8.63
N THR A 161 -2.84 -6.00 -8.32
CA THR A 161 -3.73 -7.03 -7.78
C THR A 161 -3.71 -6.98 -6.26
N THR A 162 -4.80 -7.39 -5.61
CA THR A 162 -4.91 -7.50 -4.15
C THR A 162 -3.70 -8.19 -3.49
N PRO A 163 -3.19 -9.33 -4.00
CA PRO A 163 -1.99 -9.94 -3.44
C PRO A 163 -0.74 -9.04 -3.47
N GLN A 164 -0.60 -8.18 -4.49
CA GLN A 164 0.53 -7.24 -4.62
C GLN A 164 0.48 -6.19 -3.53
N ILE A 165 -0.70 -5.60 -3.32
CA ILE A 165 -0.95 -4.59 -2.30
C ILE A 165 -0.68 -5.17 -0.91
N LEU A 166 -1.21 -6.37 -0.63
CA LEU A 166 -0.99 -7.02 0.66
C LEU A 166 0.48 -7.36 0.90
N CYS A 167 1.16 -7.97 -0.08
CA CYS A 167 2.60 -8.25 -0.01
C CYS A 167 3.41 -7.00 0.32
N PHE A 168 3.12 -5.89 -0.34
CA PHE A 168 3.77 -4.62 -0.07
C PHE A 168 3.49 -4.12 1.36
N GLY A 169 2.25 -4.23 1.84
CA GLY A 169 1.88 -3.89 3.22
C GLY A 169 2.66 -4.67 4.29
N ILE A 170 3.00 -5.94 4.02
CA ILE A 170 3.84 -6.76 4.91
C ILE A 170 5.28 -6.26 4.92
N GLU A 171 5.81 -5.90 3.76
CA GLU A 171 7.19 -5.43 3.61
C GLU A 171 7.44 -4.11 4.32
N ILE A 172 6.44 -3.22 4.35
CA ILE A 172 6.51 -1.97 5.10
C ILE A 172 6.16 -2.14 6.59
N GLY A 173 5.73 -3.34 7.00
CA GLY A 173 5.54 -3.70 8.41
C GLY A 173 4.15 -3.42 9.00
N VAL A 174 3.12 -3.15 8.17
CA VAL A 174 1.74 -2.91 8.65
C VAL A 174 1.25 -4.07 9.52
N PHE A 175 1.55 -5.29 9.11
CA PHE A 175 1.09 -6.51 9.79
C PHE A 175 1.94 -6.91 11.00
N HIS A 176 3.06 -6.21 11.27
CA HIS A 176 3.86 -6.47 12.48
C HIS A 176 3.10 -6.06 13.76
N LYS A 177 2.21 -5.06 13.66
CA LYS A 177 1.31 -4.63 14.74
C LYS A 177 0.11 -5.56 14.90
N ILE A 178 -0.42 -6.11 13.81
CA ILE A 178 -1.55 -7.06 13.82
C ILE A 178 -1.23 -8.30 14.65
N ALA A 179 0.01 -8.78 14.64
CA ALA A 179 0.45 -9.91 15.46
C ALA A 179 0.65 -9.57 16.97
N GLN A 180 0.73 -8.28 17.33
CA GLN A 180 1.00 -7.82 18.70
C GLN A 180 -0.24 -7.26 19.42
N CYS A 181 -1.29 -6.90 18.68
CA CYS A 181 -2.58 -6.49 19.26
C CYS A 181 -3.32 -7.71 19.82
N GLY A 182 -3.18 -7.96 21.13
CA GLY A 182 -3.91 -9.00 21.87
C GLY A 182 -5.44 -8.87 21.90
N SER A 183 -6.00 -7.86 21.22
CA SER A 183 -7.45 -7.66 20.99
C SER A 183 -8.04 -8.63 19.94
N TYR A 184 -7.18 -9.36 19.21
CA TYR A 184 -7.59 -10.27 18.14
C TYR A 184 -8.20 -11.61 18.58
N ASN A 185 -8.25 -11.91 19.88
CA ASN A 185 -8.81 -13.17 20.38
C ASN A 185 -10.33 -13.29 20.18
N ASP A 186 -11.03 -12.20 19.81
CA ASP A 186 -12.48 -12.21 19.59
C ASP A 186 -12.91 -12.23 18.10
N LYS A 187 -11.97 -12.12 17.14
CA LYS A 187 -12.24 -12.21 15.69
C LYS A 187 -11.39 -13.34 15.05
N PRO A 188 -11.89 -14.59 14.96
CA PRO A 188 -11.13 -15.78 14.54
C PRO A 188 -10.68 -15.80 13.07
N GLU A 189 -11.02 -14.78 12.27
CA GLU A 189 -10.66 -14.69 10.84
C GLU A 189 -9.24 -14.15 10.61
N PHE A 190 -8.61 -13.60 11.64
CA PHE A 190 -7.32 -12.91 11.59
C PHE A 190 -6.30 -13.47 12.58
N ASP A 191 -6.37 -14.77 12.88
CA ASP A 191 -5.28 -15.44 13.59
C ASP A 191 -3.96 -15.14 12.86
N ALA A 192 -3.01 -14.54 13.58
CA ALA A 192 -1.74 -14.05 13.03
C ALA A 192 -0.97 -15.18 12.32
N TYR A 193 -1.09 -16.42 12.78
CA TYR A 193 -0.51 -17.59 12.12
C TYR A 193 -1.19 -17.90 10.78
N THR A 194 -2.52 -17.79 10.73
CA THR A 194 -3.30 -18.01 9.50
C THR A 194 -3.05 -16.91 8.47
N VAL A 195 -2.99 -15.65 8.88
CA VAL A 195 -2.59 -14.53 8.01
C VAL A 195 -1.17 -14.76 7.50
N TRP A 196 -0.22 -15.04 8.39
CA TRP A 196 1.19 -15.23 8.04
C TRP A 196 1.43 -16.44 7.13
N SER A 197 0.71 -17.55 7.33
CA SER A 197 0.78 -18.75 6.49
C SER A 197 0.30 -18.48 5.06
N HIS A 198 -0.83 -17.79 4.90
CA HIS A 198 -1.35 -17.43 3.58
C HIS A 198 -0.46 -16.40 2.89
N VAL A 199 -0.03 -15.40 3.64
CA VAL A 199 0.93 -14.38 3.21
C VAL A 199 2.25 -14.99 2.74
N SER A 200 2.81 -15.93 3.49
CA SER A 200 4.05 -16.65 3.14
C SER A 200 3.92 -17.37 1.80
N GLN A 201 2.74 -17.95 1.51
CA GLN A 201 2.46 -18.59 0.23
C GLN A 201 2.33 -17.58 -0.92
N ILE A 202 1.74 -16.40 -0.68
CA ILE A 202 1.70 -15.31 -1.66
C ILE A 202 3.12 -14.80 -1.94
N LEU A 203 3.89 -14.50 -0.88
CA LEU A 203 5.27 -14.03 -0.96
C LEU A 203 6.17 -15.03 -1.71
N SER A 204 5.99 -16.33 -1.52
CA SER A 204 6.74 -17.38 -2.23
C SER A 204 6.51 -17.38 -3.76
N LYS A 205 5.32 -16.93 -4.21
CA LYS A 205 4.98 -16.78 -5.63
C LYS A 205 5.41 -15.42 -6.16
N TYR A 206 5.36 -14.39 -5.33
CA TYR A 206 5.65 -13.00 -5.69
C TYR A 206 7.16 -12.70 -5.79
N SER A 207 7.96 -13.24 -4.86
CA SER A 207 9.43 -13.13 -4.83
C SER A 207 10.12 -13.65 -6.10
N LYS A 208 9.48 -14.52 -6.89
CA LYS A 208 10.04 -15.05 -8.14
C LYS A 208 9.94 -14.10 -9.34
N ARG A 209 9.18 -13.00 -9.27
CA ARG A 209 8.90 -12.12 -10.44
C ARG A 209 9.43 -10.69 -10.34
N HIS A 210 9.71 -10.16 -9.16
CA HIS A 210 10.28 -8.81 -9.01
C HIS A 210 11.72 -8.85 -8.51
N THR A 211 12.65 -8.53 -9.42
CA THR A 211 14.08 -8.33 -9.15
C THR A 211 14.39 -6.84 -9.11
N SER A 212 13.79 -6.06 -8.19
CA SER A 212 14.26 -4.71 -7.91
C SER A 212 15.34 -4.76 -6.81
N SER A 213 16.44 -4.02 -6.99
CA SER A 213 17.62 -4.07 -6.12
C SER A 213 17.34 -3.64 -4.67
N GLN A 214 16.27 -2.87 -4.44
CA GLN A 214 15.77 -2.48 -3.11
C GLN A 214 15.24 -3.69 -2.31
N PHE A 215 14.73 -4.75 -2.98
CA PHE A 215 14.16 -5.95 -2.34
C PHE A 215 15.20 -6.90 -1.73
N ARG A 216 16.49 -6.77 -2.10
CA ARG A 216 17.55 -7.67 -1.59
C ARG A 216 17.76 -7.58 -0.07
N ARG A 217 17.34 -6.49 0.59
CA ARG A 217 17.46 -6.36 2.06
C ARG A 217 16.33 -7.08 2.79
N VAL A 218 15.11 -7.08 2.26
CA VAL A 218 13.95 -7.67 2.96
C VAL A 218 13.94 -9.19 2.86
N SER A 219 14.33 -9.77 1.72
CA SER A 219 14.44 -11.24 1.58
C SER A 219 15.42 -11.88 2.57
N LYS A 220 16.41 -11.13 3.08
CA LYS A 220 17.31 -11.62 4.14
C LYS A 220 16.67 -11.58 5.53
N VAL A 221 15.77 -10.63 5.78
CA VAL A 221 15.06 -10.48 7.08
C VAL A 221 13.91 -11.50 7.17
N SER A 222 13.14 -11.70 6.10
CA SER A 222 12.04 -12.68 6.08
C SER A 222 12.51 -14.14 6.18
N PHE A 223 13.73 -14.45 5.70
CA PHE A 223 14.36 -15.77 5.91
C PHE A 223 14.83 -15.99 7.35
N LEU A 224 15.11 -14.93 8.11
CA LEU A 224 15.54 -15.03 9.50
C LEU A 224 14.34 -15.16 10.45
N CYS A 225 13.23 -14.47 10.20
CA CYS A 225 12.01 -14.58 11.03
C CYS A 225 11.31 -15.95 10.92
N SER A 226 11.53 -16.70 9.85
CA SER A 226 11.02 -18.07 9.68
C SER A 226 11.88 -19.14 10.35
N LEU A 227 13.03 -18.76 10.93
CA LEU A 227 13.93 -19.67 11.64
C LEU A 227 13.93 -19.49 13.17
N THR A 228 13.11 -18.57 13.72
CA THR A 228 13.03 -18.28 15.16
C THR A 228 11.61 -18.34 15.76
N LEU A 229 10.64 -18.94 15.05
CA LEU A 229 9.35 -19.40 15.60
C LEU A 229 9.26 -20.92 15.53
#